data_AF-W4DWN9-F1
#
_entry.id   AF-W4DWN9-F1
#
_cell.length_a   1.000
_cell.length_b   1.000
_cell.length_c   1.000
_cell.angle_alpha   90.00
_cell.angle_beta   90.00
_cell.angle_gamma   90.00
#
_symmetry.space_group_name_H-M   'P 1'
#
loop_
_entity.id
_entity.type
_entity.pdbx_description
1 polymer ?
#
loop_
_entity_poly.entity_id
_entity_poly.type
_entity_poly.pdbx_seq_one_letter_code
_entity_poly.pdbx_strand_id
1 'polypeptide(L)'
;MVFTVECGVDFTRAYGDIDERFYLTVSSIYRQALEYIMKNDLEEKFVDRSRRLAERSQGIGWSFGDAMVEFYYHYLGHMEEEEETED
;
A
#
# COMPACT_ATOMS: atom_id res chain seq x y z
N MET A 1 8.13 2.15 7.87
CA MET A 1 8.02 2.27 6.40
C MET A 1 6.63 2.68 5.96
N VAL A 2 5.54 2.03 6.43
CA VAL A 2 4.14 2.39 6.09
C VAL A 2 3.85 3.90 6.22
N PHE A 3 4.26 4.55 7.31
CA PHE A 3 4.08 6.00 7.50
C PHE A 3 4.73 6.86 6.39
N THR A 4 5.89 6.45 5.87
CA THR A 4 6.54 7.17 4.76
C THR A 4 5.70 7.13 3.49
N VAL A 5 5.01 6.01 3.26
CA VAL A 5 4.11 5.83 2.12
C VAL A 5 2.86 6.70 2.29
N GLU A 6 2.29 6.76 3.49
CA GLU A 6 1.17 7.67 3.80
C GLU A 6 1.53 9.11 3.50
N CYS A 7 2.70 9.56 3.95
CA CYS A 7 3.18 10.90 3.62
C CYS A 7 3.29 11.13 2.12
N GLY A 8 3.73 10.13 1.34
CA GLY A 8 3.81 10.24 -0.12
C GLY A 8 2.44 10.37 -0.81
N VAL A 9 1.47 9.58 -0.35
CA VAL A 9 0.08 9.63 -0.83
C VAL A 9 -0.57 10.95 -0.42
N ASP A 10 -0.42 11.37 0.84
CA ASP A 10 -0.96 12.63 1.36
C ASP A 10 -0.38 13.84 0.63
N PHE A 11 0.94 13.83 0.36
CA PHE A 11 1.61 14.87 -0.39
C PHE A 11 1.05 14.98 -1.81
N THR A 12 0.87 13.86 -2.51
CA THR A 12 0.25 13.84 -3.85
C THR A 12 -1.20 14.36 -3.81
N ARG A 13 -1.99 13.95 -2.81
CA ARG A 13 -3.37 14.41 -2.68
C ARG A 13 -3.47 15.90 -2.35
N ALA A 14 -2.49 16.45 -1.64
CA ALA A 14 -2.45 17.86 -1.27
C ALA A 14 -1.95 18.77 -2.41
N TYR A 15 -0.97 18.31 -3.20
CA TYR A 15 -0.24 19.15 -4.16
C TYR A 15 -0.43 18.76 -5.62
N GLY A 16 -1.15 17.67 -5.90
CA GLY A 16 -1.38 17.15 -7.25
C GLY A 16 -0.38 16.07 -7.66
N ASP A 17 -0.48 15.64 -8.90
CA ASP A 17 0.41 14.64 -9.50
C ASP A 17 1.85 15.18 -9.57
N ILE A 18 2.84 14.38 -9.17
CA ILE A 18 4.24 14.83 -8.96
C ILE A 18 5.11 14.44 -10.17
N ASP A 19 5.75 13.27 -10.13
CA ASP A 19 6.48 12.68 -11.25
C ASP A 19 6.66 11.17 -11.04
N GLU A 20 7.03 10.47 -12.11
CA GLU A 20 7.23 9.02 -12.10
C GLU A 20 8.26 8.58 -11.04
N ARG A 21 9.36 9.32 -10.89
CA ARG A 21 10.46 8.94 -10.00
C ARG A 21 10.02 8.97 -8.53
N PHE A 22 9.21 9.96 -8.16
CA PHE A 22 8.59 10.05 -6.86
C PHE A 22 7.73 8.81 -6.60
N TYR A 23 6.85 8.46 -7.54
CA TYR A 23 5.96 7.31 -7.40
C TYR A 23 6.68 5.97 -7.35
N LEU A 24 7.70 5.76 -8.18
CA LEU A 24 8.56 4.57 -8.12
C LEU A 24 9.25 4.44 -6.75
N THR A 25 9.63 5.57 -6.14
CA THR A 25 10.25 5.57 -4.81
C THR A 25 9.23 5.19 -3.74
N VAL A 26 8.04 5.82 -3.74
CA VAL A 26 6.99 5.56 -2.76
C VAL A 26 6.48 4.12 -2.86
N SER A 27 6.23 3.61 -4.07
CA SER A 27 5.75 2.24 -4.29
C SER A 27 6.79 1.20 -3.91
N SER A 28 8.09 1.48 -4.16
CA SER A 28 9.19 0.62 -3.70
C SER A 28 9.28 0.54 -2.18
N ILE A 29 9.08 1.66 -1.46
CA ILE A 29 9.03 1.67 0.01
C ILE A 29 7.80 0.90 0.51
N TYR A 30 6.66 1.01 -0.18
CA TYR A 30 5.46 0.24 0.16
C TYR A 30 5.67 -1.26 -0.01
N ARG A 31 6.22 -1.71 -1.13
CA ARG A 31 6.59 -3.12 -1.37
C ARG A 31 7.50 -3.66 -0.26
N GLN A 32 8.54 -2.90 0.10
CA GLN A 32 9.46 -3.26 1.20
C GLN A 32 8.76 -3.30 2.56
N ALA A 33 7.79 -2.40 2.79
CA ALA A 33 7.00 -2.39 4.01
C ALA A 33 6.14 -3.66 4.13
N LEU A 34 5.43 -4.04 3.06
CA LEU A 34 4.60 -5.23 3.01
C LEU A 34 5.42 -6.51 3.16
N GLU A 35 6.55 -6.61 2.44
CA GLU A 35 7.48 -7.72 2.56
C GLU A 35 8.00 -7.86 4.00
N TYR A 36 8.30 -6.75 4.68
CA TYR A 36 8.71 -6.76 6.08
C TYR A 36 7.57 -7.18 7.02
N ILE A 37 6.35 -6.70 6.78
CA ILE A 37 5.17 -7.07 7.56
C ILE A 37 4.96 -8.58 7.52
N MET A 38 4.89 -9.16 6.32
CA MET A 38 4.68 -10.59 6.12
C MET A 38 5.82 -11.45 6.71
N LYS A 39 7.08 -11.01 6.59
CA LYS A 39 8.22 -11.77 7.12
C LYS A 39 8.32 -11.79 8.65
N ASN A 40 7.56 -10.95 9.34
CA ASN A 40 7.67 -10.77 10.80
C ASN A 40 6.32 -11.02 11.51
N ASP A 41 5.36 -11.67 10.84
CA ASP A 41 4.05 -12.02 11.40
C ASP A 41 3.32 -10.77 11.97
N LEU A 42 3.31 -9.67 11.20
CA LEU A 42 2.69 -8.39 11.58
C LEU A 42 1.42 -8.07 10.79
N GLU A 43 0.89 -9.03 10.03
CA GLU A 43 -0.21 -8.86 9.08
C GLU A 43 -1.47 -8.34 9.77
N GLU A 44 -1.96 -8.98 10.84
CA GLU A 44 -3.14 -8.54 11.60
C GLU A 44 -3.06 -7.06 12.02
N LYS A 45 -1.86 -6.58 12.35
CA LYS A 45 -1.64 -5.20 12.79
C LYS A 45 -1.68 -4.19 11.65
N PHE A 46 -1.34 -4.60 10.43
CA PHE A 46 -1.09 -3.67 9.32
C PHE A 46 -1.91 -3.93 8.06
N VAL A 47 -2.61 -5.05 7.93
CA VAL A 47 -3.45 -5.40 6.77
C VAL A 47 -4.40 -4.25 6.46
N ASP A 48 -5.10 -3.82 7.48
CA ASP A 48 -6.19 -2.89 7.39
C ASP A 48 -5.70 -1.46 7.02
N ARG A 49 -4.52 -1.10 7.53
CA ARG A 49 -3.84 0.15 7.19
C ARG A 49 -3.24 0.13 5.78
N SER A 50 -2.70 -1.01 5.37
CA SER A 50 -2.10 -1.23 4.04
C SER A 50 -3.17 -1.22 2.94
N ARG A 51 -4.31 -1.87 3.19
CA ARG A 51 -5.49 -1.84 2.31
C ARG A 51 -5.94 -0.42 2.02
N ARG A 52 -6.19 0.37 3.07
CA ARG A 52 -6.57 1.78 2.95
C ARG A 52 -5.55 2.60 2.17
N LEU A 53 -4.26 2.31 2.32
CA LEU A 53 -3.20 2.96 1.54
C LEU A 53 -3.29 2.63 0.04
N ALA A 54 -3.52 1.35 -0.30
CA ALA A 54 -3.69 0.92 -1.68
C ALA A 54 -4.92 1.57 -2.32
N GLU A 55 -6.07 1.57 -1.63
CA GLU A 55 -7.31 2.24 -2.06
C GLU A 55 -7.10 3.75 -2.23
N ARG A 56 -6.47 4.42 -1.25
CA ARG A 56 -6.18 5.86 -1.31
C ARG A 56 -5.18 6.22 -2.40
N SER A 57 -4.45 5.25 -2.95
CA SER A 57 -3.51 5.46 -4.05
C SER A 57 -4.18 5.36 -5.43
N GLN A 58 -5.40 4.81 -5.51
CA GLN A 58 -6.13 4.66 -6.76
C GLN A 58 -6.41 6.01 -7.43
N GLY A 59 -6.29 6.04 -8.75
CA GLY A 59 -6.45 7.24 -9.57
C GLY A 59 -5.29 8.23 -9.52
N ILE A 60 -4.19 7.94 -8.81
CA ILE A 60 -2.91 8.64 -8.96
C ILE A 60 -2.22 8.12 -10.24
N GLY A 61 -1.54 9.02 -10.96
CA GLY A 61 -0.95 8.73 -12.27
C GLY A 61 0.20 7.72 -12.24
N TRP A 62 0.84 7.52 -13.40
CA TRP A 62 2.08 6.74 -13.55
C TRP A 62 1.97 5.28 -13.10
N SER A 63 0.76 4.70 -13.22
CA SER A 63 0.46 3.34 -12.73
C SER A 63 0.77 3.13 -11.24
N PHE A 64 0.90 4.22 -10.47
CA PHE A 64 1.22 4.15 -9.05
C PHE A 64 0.10 3.46 -8.29
N GLY A 65 -1.16 3.87 -8.49
CA GLY A 65 -2.31 3.27 -7.83
C GLY A 65 -2.42 1.77 -8.11
N ASP A 66 -2.20 1.36 -9.36
CA ASP A 66 -2.24 -0.04 -9.78
C ASP A 66 -1.15 -0.86 -9.07
N ALA A 67 0.09 -0.36 -9.05
CA ALA A 67 1.19 -1.02 -8.36
C ALA A 67 0.93 -1.16 -6.85
N MET A 68 0.32 -0.15 -6.22
CA MET A 68 -0.04 -0.19 -4.80
C MET A 68 -1.08 -1.28 -4.49
N VAL A 69 -2.08 -1.45 -5.36
CA VAL A 69 -3.09 -2.51 -5.23
C VAL A 69 -2.47 -3.89 -5.51
N GLU A 70 -1.67 -4.01 -6.57
CA GLU A 70 -0.97 -5.26 -6.90
C GLU A 70 -0.11 -5.73 -5.72
N PHE A 71 0.69 -4.84 -5.14
CA PHE A 71 1.53 -5.21 -4.00
C PHE A 71 0.71 -5.59 -2.77
N TYR A 72 -0.37 -4.86 -2.48
CA TYR A 72 -1.25 -5.21 -1.36
C TYR A 72 -1.78 -6.65 -1.49
N TYR A 73 -2.41 -6.98 -2.62
CA TYR A 73 -2.96 -8.33 -2.82
C TYR A 73 -1.87 -9.41 -2.88
N HIS A 74 -0.70 -9.11 -3.44
CA HIS A 74 0.41 -10.05 -3.49
C HIS A 74 0.90 -10.47 -2.10
N TYR A 75 1.02 -9.52 -1.16
CA TYR A 75 1.59 -9.80 0.17
C TYR A 75 0.53 -10.10 1.23
N LEU A 76 -0.62 -9.42 1.20
CA LEU A 76 -1.63 -9.45 2.27
C LEU A 76 -3.03 -9.87 1.79
N GLY A 77 -3.21 -10.21 0.51
CA GLY A 77 -4.53 -10.56 -0.03
C GLY A 77 -5.18 -11.77 0.66
N HIS A 78 -4.38 -12.70 1.18
CA HIS A 78 -4.87 -13.86 1.92
C HIS A 78 -5.57 -13.49 3.24
N MET A 79 -5.24 -12.33 3.82
CA MET A 79 -5.86 -11.87 5.06
C MET A 79 -7.34 -11.48 4.88
N GLU A 80 -7.79 -11.22 3.65
CA GLU A 80 -9.20 -10.90 3.37
C GLU A 80 -10.09 -12.16 3.33
N GLU A 81 -9.49 -13.33 3.06
CA GLU A 81 -10.22 -14.60 3.01
C GLU A 81 -10.52 -15.14 4.43
N GLU A 82 -9.76 -14.73 5.44
CA GLU A 82 -9.92 -15.17 6.83
C GLU A 82 -11.11 -14.46 7.53
N GLU A 83 -11.38 -13.18 7.22
CA GLU A 83 -12.50 -12.41 7.79
C GLU A 83 -13.89 -12.94 7.40
N GLU A 84 -14.04 -13.61 6.24
CA GLU A 84 -15.34 -14.14 5.77
C GLU A 84 -15.77 -15.46 6.43
N THR A 85 -14.89 -16.11 7.20
CA THR A 85 -15.15 -17.44 7.80
C THR A 85 -15.60 -17.40 9.26
N GLU A 86 -15.68 -16.22 9.88
CA GLU A 86 -16.03 -16.05 11.30
C GLU A 86 -17.50 -15.63 11.57
N ASP A 87 -18.38 -15.59 10.55
CA ASP A 87 -19.82 -15.29 10.69
C ASP A 87 -20.74 -16.54 10.80
#